data_AF-A0A498LZ57-F1
#
_entry.id   AF-A0A498LZ57-F1
#
_cell.length_a   1.000
_cell.length_b   1.000
_cell.length_c   1.000
_cell.angle_alpha   90.00
_cell.angle_beta   90.00
_cell.angle_gamma   90.00
#
_symmetry.space_group_name_H-M   'P 1'
#
loop_
_entity.id
_entity.type
_entity.pdbx_description
1 polymer ?
#
loop_
_entity_poly.entity_id
_entity_poly.type
_entity_poly.pdbx_seq_one_letter_code
_entity_poly.pdbx_strand_id
1 'polypeptide(L)'
;MRVNVKDEESTVSVEFTPTIPHCSMATLIGLSIKVKLLRSLPDRFKIDVHITPGTHASEDAVNKQLADKERVAAALENSQLLEVVNQCLSTRTV
;
A
#
# COMPACT_ATOMS: atom_id res chain seq x y z
N MET A 1 -10.87 4.13 5.63
CA MET A 1 -10.37 3.17 4.63
C MET A 1 -11.55 2.66 3.82
N ARG A 2 -11.47 2.69 2.50
CA ARG A 2 -12.47 2.10 1.60
C ARG A 2 -11.79 1.01 0.76
N VAL A 3 -12.49 -0.09 0.54
CA VAL A 3 -11.97 -1.24 -0.19
C VAL A 3 -13.00 -1.60 -1.25
N ASN A 4 -12.56 -1.67 -2.50
CA ASN A 4 -13.37 -2.12 -3.62
C ASN A 4 -12.71 -3.34 -4.26
N VAL A 5 -13.47 -4.43 -4.36
CA VAL A 5 -13.00 -5.70 -4.91
C VAL A 5 -13.89 -6.06 -6.08
N LYS A 6 -13.30 -6.23 -7.26
CA LYS A 6 -13.98 -6.74 -8.44
C LYS A 6 -13.30 -8.02 -8.88
N ASP A 7 -13.86 -9.16 -8.46
CA ASP A 7 -13.27 -10.47 -8.71
C ASP A 7 -13.25 -10.82 -10.21
N GLU A 8 -14.33 -10.53 -10.93
CA GLU A 8 -14.44 -10.78 -12.38
C GLU A 8 -13.39 -10.00 -13.20
N GLU A 9 -13.11 -8.76 -12.82
CA GLU A 9 -12.07 -7.94 -13.45
C GLU A 9 -10.66 -8.22 -12.88
N SER A 10 -10.57 -9.08 -11.85
CA SER A 10 -9.36 -9.32 -11.07
C SER A 10 -8.71 -8.01 -10.59
N THR A 11 -9.49 -7.11 -10.02
CA THR A 11 -9.00 -5.84 -9.47
C THR A 11 -9.35 -5.67 -7.99
N VAL A 12 -8.41 -5.10 -7.24
CA VAL A 12 -8.61 -4.66 -5.85
C VAL A 12 -8.09 -3.24 -5.75
N SER A 13 -8.94 -2.30 -5.31
CA SER A 13 -8.51 -0.94 -4.99
C SER A 13 -8.72 -0.64 -3.50
N VAL A 14 -7.74 0.03 -2.91
CA VAL A 14 -7.76 0.44 -1.51
C VAL A 14 -7.49 1.92 -1.39
N GLU A 15 -8.44 2.63 -0.76
CA GLU A 15 -8.28 3.99 -0.28
C GLU A 15 -7.95 3.98 1.20
N PHE A 16 -6.79 4.51 1.57
CA PHE A 16 -6.43 4.71 2.98
C PHE A 16 -6.31 6.21 3.29
N THR A 17 -6.60 6.57 4.53
CA THR A 17 -6.55 7.95 5.00
C THR A 17 -5.39 8.03 6.00
N PRO A 18 -4.32 8.80 5.72
CA PRO A 18 -3.26 9.03 6.69
C PRO A 18 -3.80 9.67 7.96
N THR A 19 -3.06 9.52 9.07
CA THR A 19 -3.48 10.06 10.37
C THR A 19 -3.53 11.58 10.39
N ILE A 20 -2.69 12.24 9.59
CA ILE A 20 -2.57 13.69 9.47
C ILE A 20 -2.22 14.10 8.02
N PRO A 21 -2.51 15.36 7.59
CA PRO A 21 -2.27 15.82 6.23
C PRO A 21 -0.79 15.86 5.78
N HIS A 22 0.16 15.82 6.70
CA HIS A 22 1.61 15.84 6.42
C HIS A 22 2.32 14.60 6.95
N CYS A 23 1.65 13.44 6.89
CA CYS A 23 2.16 12.19 7.43
C CYS A 23 3.39 11.70 6.66
N SER A 24 4.57 11.77 7.28
CA SER A 24 5.82 11.23 6.72
C SER A 24 5.79 9.73 6.46
N MET A 25 4.86 9.01 7.10
CA MET A 25 4.70 7.56 6.99
C MET A 25 3.64 7.13 5.96
N ALA A 26 3.03 8.08 5.24
CA ALA A 26 1.96 7.75 4.28
C ALA A 26 2.40 6.72 3.23
N THR A 27 3.62 6.87 2.68
CA THR A 27 4.18 5.90 1.72
C THR A 27 4.41 4.53 2.36
N LEU A 28 4.92 4.47 3.59
CA LEU A 28 5.17 3.20 4.29
C LEU A 28 3.88 2.46 4.62
N ILE A 29 2.82 3.18 5.02
CA ILE A 29 1.48 2.63 5.25
C ILE A 29 0.94 2.04 3.95
N GLY A 30 0.97 2.82 2.86
CA GLY A 30 0.51 2.35 1.54
C GLY A 30 1.29 1.15 1.03
N LEU A 31 2.62 1.14 1.21
CA LEU A 31 3.48 0.03 0.83
C LEU A 31 3.15 -1.23 1.63
N SER A 32 2.94 -1.11 2.94
CA SER A 32 2.58 -2.23 3.80
C SER A 32 1.25 -2.87 3.39
N ILE A 33 0.23 -2.04 3.10
CA ILE A 33 -1.06 -2.51 2.56
C ILE A 33 -0.83 -3.26 1.24
N LYS A 34 -0.10 -2.66 0.31
CA LYS A 34 0.16 -3.25 -1.01
C LYS A 34 0.87 -4.60 -0.90
N VAL A 35 1.90 -4.69 -0.04
CA VAL A 35 2.65 -5.93 0.22
C VAL A 35 1.76 -6.99 0.86
N LYS A 36 0.93 -6.63 1.83
CA LYS A 36 0.01 -7.60 2.45
C LYS A 36 -0.91 -8.20 1.42
N LEU A 37 -1.51 -7.38 0.57
CA LEU A 37 -2.41 -7.84 -0.48
C LEU A 37 -1.68 -8.69 -1.52
N LEU A 38 -0.49 -8.27 -1.97
CA LEU A 38 0.33 -9.04 -2.90
C LEU A 38 0.68 -10.44 -2.36
N ARG A 39 0.93 -10.57 -1.05
CA ARG A 39 1.25 -11.85 -0.42
C ARG A 39 0.03 -12.72 -0.11
N SER A 40 -1.16 -12.12 -0.06
CA SER A 40 -2.38 -12.79 0.44
C SER A 40 -3.38 -13.10 -0.66
N LEU A 41 -3.30 -12.41 -1.80
CA LEU A 41 -4.19 -12.59 -2.94
C LEU A 41 -3.48 -13.33 -4.07
N PRO A 42 -4.20 -14.11 -4.90
CA PRO A 42 -3.60 -14.73 -6.07
C PRO A 42 -3.13 -13.70 -7.12
N ASP A 43 -2.04 -14.02 -7.82
CA ASP A 43 -1.33 -13.13 -8.77
C ASP A 43 -2.20 -12.54 -9.90
N ARG A 44 -3.38 -13.11 -10.16
CA ARG A 44 -4.35 -12.54 -11.13
C ARG A 44 -4.79 -11.12 -10.74
N PHE A 45 -4.79 -10.79 -9.45
CA PHE A 45 -5.32 -9.53 -8.96
C PHE A 45 -4.37 -8.36 -9.22
N LYS A 46 -4.88 -7.34 -9.89
CA LYS A 46 -4.26 -6.01 -9.98
C LYS A 46 -4.62 -5.22 -8.73
N ILE A 47 -3.62 -4.97 -7.91
CA ILE A 47 -3.75 -4.24 -6.64
C ILE A 47 -3.39 -2.78 -6.85
N ASP A 48 -4.35 -1.91 -6.58
CA ASP A 48 -4.17 -0.46 -6.53
C ASP A 48 -4.37 0.06 -5.10
N VAL A 49 -3.46 0.92 -4.65
CA VAL A 49 -3.47 1.48 -3.29
C VAL A 49 -3.17 2.95 -3.39
N HIS A 50 -4.10 3.78 -2.92
CA HIS A 50 -3.97 5.22 -2.98
C HIS A 50 -4.52 5.89 -1.71
N ILE A 51 -4.06 7.10 -1.48
CA ILE A 51 -4.55 7.97 -0.42
C ILE A 51 -5.97 8.44 -0.78
N THR A 52 -6.80 8.59 0.24
CA THR A 52 -8.14 9.18 0.11
C THR A 52 -8.01 10.62 -0.38
N PRO A 53 -8.70 11.05 -1.45
CA PRO A 53 -8.53 12.38 -2.01
C PRO A 53 -8.77 13.51 -0.99
N GLY A 54 -7.91 14.53 -1.01
CA GLY A 54 -7.94 15.69 -0.12
C GLY A 54 -7.45 15.42 1.31
N THR A 55 -6.83 14.26 1.59
CA THR A 55 -6.45 13.88 2.96
C THR A 55 -4.95 13.95 3.24
N HIS A 56 -4.12 14.20 2.22
CA HIS A 56 -2.68 14.37 2.38
C HIS A 56 -2.13 15.43 1.42
N ALA A 57 -1.26 16.31 1.91
CA ALA A 57 -0.72 17.44 1.16
C ALA A 57 0.11 17.03 -0.07
N SER A 58 0.68 15.82 -0.04
CA SER A 58 1.48 15.25 -1.14
C SER A 58 0.83 13.98 -1.71
N GLU A 59 -0.50 13.88 -1.68
CA GLU A 59 -1.21 12.65 -2.09
C GLU A 59 -0.85 12.17 -3.50
N ASP A 60 -0.75 13.06 -4.49
CA ASP A 60 -0.38 12.70 -5.85
C ASP A 60 1.02 12.07 -5.95
N ALA A 61 1.99 12.64 -5.23
CA ALA A 61 3.35 12.13 -5.22
C ALA A 61 3.43 10.75 -4.56
N VAL A 62 2.72 10.54 -3.45
CA VAL A 62 2.66 9.25 -2.76
C VAL A 62 1.94 8.21 -3.63
N ASN A 63 0.79 8.56 -4.21
CA ASN A 63 0.04 7.68 -5.10
C ASN A 63 0.87 7.25 -6.32
N LYS A 64 1.61 8.19 -6.92
CA LYS A 64 2.52 7.89 -8.04
C LYS A 64 3.63 6.93 -7.63
N GLN A 65 4.21 7.09 -6.44
CA GLN A 65 5.21 6.15 -5.91
C GLN A 65 4.62 4.76 -5.68
N LEU A 66 3.41 4.68 -5.13
CA LEU A 66 2.74 3.40 -4.87
C LEU A 66 2.30 2.70 -6.15
N ALA A 67 1.94 3.43 -7.22
CA ALA A 67 1.55 2.87 -8.51
C ALA A 67 2.72 2.30 -9.32
N ASP A 68 3.94 2.82 -9.11
CA ASP A 68 5.16 2.40 -9.81
C ASP A 68 5.64 1.02 -9.32
N LYS A 69 5.44 0.00 -10.16
CA LYS A 69 5.79 -1.40 -9.83
C LYS A 69 7.28 -1.62 -9.67
N GLU A 70 8.12 -0.93 -10.45
CA GLU A 70 9.56 -1.09 -10.39
C GLU A 70 10.11 -0.46 -9.10
N ARG A 71 9.60 0.71 -8.72
CA ARG A 71 9.94 1.33 -7.43
C ARG A 71 9.49 0.48 -6.25
N VAL A 72 8.28 -0.06 -6.29
CA VAL A 72 7.79 -0.95 -5.23
C VAL A 72 8.66 -2.20 -5.14
N ALA A 73 9.01 -2.83 -6.27
CA ALA A 73 9.89 -3.99 -6.28
C ALA A 73 11.27 -3.67 -5.68
N ALA A 74 11.91 -2.59 -6.12
CA ALA A 74 13.21 -2.15 -5.59
C ALA A 74 13.15 -1.83 -4.09
N ALA A 75 12.04 -1.26 -3.60
CA ALA A 75 11.84 -1.01 -2.16
C ALA A 75 11.75 -2.31 -1.34
N LEU A 76 11.22 -3.40 -1.93
CA LEU A 76 11.11 -4.70 -1.26
C LEU A 76 12.38 -5.54 -1.32
N GLU A 77 13.30 -5.23 -2.24
CA GLU A 77 14.65 -5.81 -2.26
C GLU A 77 15.58 -5.17 -1.21
N ASN A 78 15.22 -3.99 -0.68
CA ASN A 78 15.95 -3.36 0.40
C ASN A 78 15.62 -4.02 1.75
N SER A 79 16.59 -4.72 2.34
CA SER A 79 16.42 -5.46 3.60
C SER A 79 15.89 -4.61 4.77
N GLN A 80 16.33 -3.35 4.88
CA GLN A 80 15.89 -2.45 5.97
C GLN A 80 14.42 -2.07 5.81
N LEU A 81 14.01 -1.69 4.60
CA LEU A 81 12.61 -1.36 4.32
C LEU A 81 11.71 -2.59 4.45
N LEU A 82 12.16 -3.74 3.96
CA LEU A 82 11.43 -4.99 4.04
C LEU A 82 11.21 -5.41 5.50
N GLU A 83 12.20 -5.24 6.37
CA GLU A 83 12.07 -5.53 7.80
C GLU A 83 10.99 -4.67 8.44
N VAL A 84 11.02 -3.35 8.21
CA VAL A 84 10.01 -2.43 8.76
C VAL A 84 8.61 -2.78 8.25
N VAL A 85 8.47 -3.07 6.95
CA VAL A 85 7.20 -3.54 6.39
C VAL A 85 6.75 -4.84 7.07
N ASN A 86 7.64 -5.82 7.24
CA ASN A 86 7.29 -7.08 7.90
C ASN A 86 6.86 -6.87 9.36
N GLN A 87 7.48 -5.93 10.08
CA GLN A 87 7.05 -5.55 11.43
C GLN A 87 5.62 -4.97 11.42
N CYS A 88 5.29 -4.10 10.45
CA CYS A 88 3.93 -3.59 10.26
C CYS A 88 2.91 -4.69 9.93
N LEU A 89 3.34 -5.78 9.28
CA LEU A 89 2.50 -6.91 8.90
C LEU A 89 2.44 -8.03 9.92
N SER A 90 3.20 -7.93 11.02
CA SER A 90 3.20 -8.93 12.07
C SER A 90 1.81 -8.99 12.73
N THR A 91 1.13 -10.12 12.58
CA THR A 91 -0.15 -10.33 13.26
C THR A 91 0.15 -10.52 14.74
N ARG A 92 -0.47 -9.72 15.61
CA ARG A 92 -0.49 -10.02 17.04
C ARG A 92 -1.36 -11.26 17.21
N THR A 93 -0.75 -12.41 17.48
CA THR A 93 -1.48 -13.58 17.96
C THR A 93 -2.05 -13.19 19.32
N VAL A 94 -3.36 -12.98 19.38
CA VAL A 94 -4.10 -12.74 20.63
C VAL A 94 -4.36 -14.09 21.29
#